data_AF-A0A7G1KDA2-F1
#
_entry.id   AF-A0A7G1KDA2-F1
#
_cell.length_a   1.000
_cell.length_b   1.000
_cell.length_c   1.000
_cell.angle_alpha   90.00
_cell.angle_beta   90.00
_cell.angle_gamma   90.00
#
_symmetry.space_group_name_H-M   'P 1'
#
loop_
_entity.id
_entity.type
_entity.pdbx_description
1 polymer ?
#
loop_
_entity_poly.entity_id
_entity_poly.type
_entity_poly.pdbx_seq_one_letter_code
_entity_poly.pdbx_strand_id
1 'polypeptide(L)'
;MSTHPRDRDLEKDLSEQLRFLASSATAFDGGELPESKRIALVIRVLVHDTSASHSLLDQLGIKDSLRWADSAPVIDRDPNIVARSPGLTTMGIGHDDRITFLARTADQIEQSNSTRYVSFDDWWRRPVLLDANGAEFSRKDLVLALTNKDGGAHIDRLNETTHALIHSNSAGFERFGAGAPEAEPIPTPIYASVRTIAEELLLTLRRSGREVPRSTAAPLLGTLDGFQAGDVVGPAPVFDKSRDDVANTTFKFDTLPDVTFTVWRAKDNQSDIDGGGEFPAGYLEIVGVLDATGDTVHGSGFAGPTEDSTPPGASVHSLPLSCIRFVFDNFPEAMFYANRSAEQRETIGPFGQQIQEAGWVDLFVTLRGPTWQIGEFAGPTGS
;
A
#
# COMPACT_ATOMS: atom_id res chain seq x y z
N MET A 1 41.12 1.22 28.42
CA MET A 1 41.14 2.68 28.59
C MET A 1 40.32 3.00 29.82
N SER A 2 40.83 3.80 30.75
CA SER A 2 40.14 4.14 32.00
C SER A 2 39.09 5.21 31.70
N THR A 3 37.81 4.89 31.84
CA THR A 3 36.70 5.85 31.73
C THR A 3 36.73 6.79 32.93
N HIS A 4 36.83 8.09 32.67
CA HIS A 4 36.75 9.14 33.68
C HIS A 4 35.34 9.11 34.32
N PRO A 5 35.17 9.44 35.61
CA PRO A 5 33.85 9.41 36.30
C PRO A 5 32.79 10.39 35.75
N ARG A 6 33.09 11.10 34.65
CA ARG A 6 32.15 11.97 33.91
C ARG A 6 31.93 11.50 32.47
N ASP A 7 32.60 10.43 32.06
CA ASP A 7 32.41 9.86 30.73
C ASP A 7 31.04 9.21 30.70
N ARG A 8 30.23 9.65 29.74
CA ARG A 8 28.88 9.18 29.57
C ARG A 8 28.92 7.74 29.05
N ASP A 9 28.14 6.85 29.65
CA ASP A 9 27.99 5.48 29.16
C ASP A 9 27.01 5.49 27.99
N LEU A 10 27.54 5.70 26.77
CA LEU A 10 26.77 5.86 25.55
C LEU A 10 25.92 4.62 25.20
N GLU A 11 26.37 3.42 25.61
CA GLU A 11 25.60 2.19 25.41
C GLU A 11 24.40 2.13 26.36
N LYS A 12 24.59 2.55 27.61
CA LYS A 12 23.49 2.72 28.56
C LYS A 12 22.51 3.80 28.11
N ASP A 13 23.00 4.92 27.59
CA ASP A 13 22.15 5.96 27.00
C ASP A 13 21.35 5.42 25.82
N LEU A 14 21.96 4.61 24.94
CA LEU A 14 21.28 4.01 23.80
C LEU A 14 20.17 3.08 24.27
N SER A 15 20.46 2.20 25.24
CA SER A 15 19.46 1.32 25.85
C SER A 15 18.30 2.12 26.47
N GLU A 16 18.56 3.25 27.10
CA GLU A 16 17.52 4.14 27.63
C GLU A 16 16.67 4.78 26.53
N GLN A 17 17.29 5.33 25.48
CA GLN A 17 16.57 5.90 24.34
C GLN A 17 15.70 4.86 23.64
N LEU A 18 16.19 3.64 23.44
CA LEU A 18 15.42 2.54 22.85
C LEU A 18 14.22 2.15 23.72
N ARG A 19 14.34 2.19 25.05
CA ARG A 19 13.19 1.97 25.95
C ARG A 19 12.15 3.08 25.85
N PHE A 20 12.56 4.34 25.74
CA PHE A 20 11.62 5.45 25.48
C PHE A 20 10.90 5.27 24.15
N LEU A 21 11.65 4.93 23.10
CA LEU A 21 11.10 4.65 21.77
C LEU A 21 10.04 3.56 21.84
N ALA A 22 10.34 2.44 22.51
CA ALA A 22 9.41 1.32 22.67
C ALA A 22 8.15 1.71 23.46
N SER A 23 8.29 2.45 24.58
CA SER A 23 7.12 2.88 25.36
C SER A 23 6.19 3.80 24.58
N SER A 24 6.74 4.76 23.83
CA SER A 24 5.94 5.66 23.00
C SER A 24 5.35 4.95 21.78
N ALA A 25 6.08 3.99 21.20
CA ALA A 25 5.57 3.12 20.15
C ALA A 25 4.35 2.31 20.62
N THR A 26 4.41 1.69 21.80
CA THR A 26 3.27 0.94 22.36
C THR A 26 2.05 1.83 22.59
N ALA A 27 2.24 3.04 23.12
CA ALA A 27 1.14 3.99 23.32
C ALA A 27 0.55 4.47 21.98
N PHE A 28 1.40 4.78 20.99
CA PHE A 28 0.98 5.11 19.63
C PHE A 28 0.14 3.99 19.01
N ASP A 29 0.65 2.76 19.09
CA ASP A 29 -0.01 1.57 18.54
C ASP A 29 -1.34 1.26 19.27
N GLY A 30 -1.55 1.80 20.48
CA GLY A 30 -2.81 1.78 21.21
C GLY A 30 -3.77 2.93 20.91
N GLY A 31 -3.45 3.80 19.94
CA GLY A 31 -4.30 4.90 19.48
C GLY A 31 -3.84 6.30 19.90
N GLU A 32 -2.80 6.44 20.73
CA GLU A 32 -2.29 7.74 21.18
C GLU A 32 -1.39 8.39 20.11
N LEU A 33 -1.98 8.83 18.99
CA LEU A 33 -1.26 9.41 17.85
C LEU A 33 -0.24 10.52 18.21
N PRO A 34 -0.49 11.42 19.20
CA PRO A 34 0.49 12.43 19.60
C PRO A 34 1.83 11.87 20.09
N GLU A 35 1.91 10.60 20.50
CA GLU A 35 3.17 9.94 20.90
C GLU A 35 4.18 9.87 19.75
N SER A 36 3.73 9.98 18.50
CA SER A 36 4.61 10.17 17.33
C SER A 36 5.60 11.33 17.50
N LYS A 37 5.25 12.39 18.25
CA LYS A 37 6.15 13.52 18.55
C LYS A 37 7.30 13.11 19.48
N ARG A 38 7.01 12.25 20.46
CA ARG A 38 8.03 11.68 21.37
C ARG A 38 8.91 10.67 20.65
N ILE A 39 8.32 9.85 19.77
CA ILE A 39 9.05 8.95 18.86
C ILE A 39 10.02 9.76 18.00
N ALA A 40 9.55 10.84 17.36
CA ALA A 40 10.37 11.71 16.53
C ALA A 40 11.54 12.32 17.32
N LEU A 41 11.31 12.72 18.57
CA LEU A 41 12.34 13.29 19.43
C LEU A 41 13.46 12.29 19.71
N VAL A 42 13.10 11.05 20.04
CA VAL A 42 14.07 9.98 20.27
C VAL A 42 14.86 9.68 19.00
N ILE A 43 14.19 9.55 17.84
CA ILE A 43 14.88 9.34 16.55
C ILE A 43 15.90 10.45 16.31
N ARG A 44 15.51 11.72 16.49
CA ARG A 44 16.41 12.87 16.32
C ARG A 44 17.64 12.76 17.23
N VAL A 45 17.47 12.42 18.51
CA VAL A 45 18.60 12.23 19.45
C VAL A 45 19.53 11.12 18.97
N LEU A 46 18.97 10.04 18.43
CA LEU A 46 19.75 8.89 17.97
C LEU A 46 20.53 9.17 16.68
N VAL A 47 19.96 9.92 15.73
CA VAL A 47 20.51 9.95 14.35
C VAL A 47 20.84 11.34 13.79
N HIS A 48 20.26 12.41 14.33
CA HIS A 48 20.37 13.75 13.73
C HIS A 48 21.46 14.59 14.37
N ASP A 49 22.50 14.91 13.59
CA ASP A 49 23.51 15.89 14.01
C ASP A 49 23.14 17.31 13.59
N THR A 50 23.68 18.26 14.34
CA THR A 50 23.70 19.69 14.03
C THR A 50 25.12 20.21 14.17
N SER A 51 25.37 21.47 13.82
CA SER A 51 26.68 22.09 14.04
C SER A 51 27.08 22.19 15.52
N ALA A 52 26.14 22.04 16.46
CA ALA A 52 26.36 22.21 17.89
C ALA A 52 26.11 20.92 18.71
N SER A 53 25.64 19.84 18.09
CA SER A 53 25.27 18.61 18.78
C SER A 53 25.40 17.42 17.85
N HIS A 54 26.07 16.38 18.35
CA HIS A 54 26.22 15.09 17.69
C HIS A 54 25.18 14.11 18.20
N SER A 55 24.61 13.33 17.30
CA SER A 55 23.66 12.27 17.62
C SER A 55 24.34 11.12 18.36
N LEU A 56 23.56 10.32 19.09
CA LEU A 56 24.11 9.23 19.90
C LEU A 56 24.81 8.16 19.05
N LEU A 57 24.25 7.80 17.89
CA LEU A 57 24.87 6.80 17.01
C LEU A 57 26.15 7.31 16.31
N ASP A 58 26.27 8.64 16.13
CA ASP A 58 27.49 9.28 15.66
C ASP A 58 28.59 9.24 16.74
N GLN A 59 28.24 9.57 17.99
CA GLN A 59 29.15 9.48 19.13
C GLN A 59 29.63 8.06 19.41
N LEU A 60 28.79 7.05 19.13
CA LEU A 60 29.15 5.63 19.17
C LEU A 60 30.01 5.19 17.97
N GLY A 61 30.16 6.03 16.94
CA GLY A 61 30.96 5.73 15.74
C GLY A 61 30.37 4.65 14.84
N ILE A 62 29.06 4.37 14.95
CA ILE A 62 28.41 3.29 14.19
C ILE A 62 27.48 3.78 13.09
N LYS A 63 27.01 5.02 13.15
CA LYS A 63 25.95 5.52 12.25
C LYS A 63 26.22 5.28 10.76
N ASP A 64 27.43 5.61 10.30
CA ASP A 64 27.81 5.52 8.88
C ASP A 64 28.28 4.11 8.47
N SER A 65 28.58 3.23 9.44
CA SER A 65 28.94 1.83 9.15
C SER A 65 27.70 0.93 8.99
N LEU A 66 26.55 1.38 9.47
CA LEU A 66 25.28 0.68 9.33
C LEU A 66 24.76 0.71 7.88
N ARG A 67 23.95 -0.30 7.54
CA ARG A 67 23.13 -0.32 6.33
C ARG A 67 21.67 -0.20 6.74
N TRP A 68 21.10 0.96 6.45
CA TRP A 68 19.81 1.38 6.99
C TRP A 68 18.66 0.76 6.21
N ALA A 69 17.71 0.17 6.93
CA ALA A 69 16.49 -0.38 6.34
C ALA A 69 15.65 0.75 5.74
N ASP A 70 15.36 0.65 4.46
CA ASP A 70 14.62 1.63 3.69
C ASP A 70 13.39 0.95 3.08
N SER A 71 12.25 1.18 3.73
CA SER A 71 10.94 0.65 3.35
C SER A 71 10.14 1.59 2.47
N ALA A 72 10.72 2.73 2.06
CA ALA A 72 10.01 3.70 1.23
C ALA A 72 9.83 3.15 -0.18
N PRO A 73 8.60 3.20 -0.73
CA PRO A 73 8.37 2.86 -2.12
C PRO A 73 9.10 3.85 -3.04
N VAL A 74 9.13 3.54 -4.33
CA VAL A 74 9.52 4.54 -5.34
C VAL A 74 8.40 5.58 -5.43
N ILE A 75 8.78 6.86 -5.37
CA ILE A 75 7.81 7.94 -5.58
C ILE A 75 7.42 7.93 -7.06
N ASP A 76 6.15 7.59 -7.31
CA ASP A 76 5.55 7.79 -8.63
C ASP A 76 5.33 9.28 -8.89
N ARG A 77 5.83 9.74 -10.04
CA ARG A 77 5.77 11.13 -10.47
C ARG A 77 4.81 11.34 -11.63
N ASP A 78 4.05 10.31 -12.03
CA ASP A 78 2.99 10.49 -13.02
C ASP A 78 1.98 11.52 -12.50
N PRO A 79 1.79 12.63 -13.21
CA PRO A 79 0.87 13.66 -12.78
C PRO A 79 -0.59 13.21 -12.72
N ASN A 80 -0.94 12.11 -13.41
CA ASN A 80 -2.30 11.58 -13.52
C ASN A 80 -2.69 10.64 -12.38
N ILE A 81 -1.75 10.22 -11.53
CA ILE A 81 -2.03 9.40 -10.37
C ILE A 81 -2.50 10.31 -9.22
N VAL A 82 -3.79 10.20 -8.92
CA VAL A 82 -4.41 10.81 -7.74
C VAL A 82 -3.95 10.02 -6.51
N ALA A 83 -3.55 10.72 -5.45
CA ALA A 83 -3.02 10.14 -4.21
C ALA A 83 -1.64 9.45 -4.37
N ARG A 84 -0.65 10.24 -4.81
CA ARG A 84 0.76 9.84 -4.97
C ARG A 84 1.28 9.35 -3.62
N SER A 85 1.70 8.08 -3.57
CA SER A 85 2.27 7.34 -2.42
C SER A 85 2.12 8.01 -1.03
N PRO A 86 1.36 7.44 -0.08
CA PRO A 86 1.18 7.95 1.28
C PRO A 86 2.45 7.82 2.15
N GLY A 87 3.61 7.70 1.52
CA GLY A 87 4.91 7.60 2.13
C GLY A 87 5.16 6.26 2.80
N LEU A 88 5.66 6.31 4.03
CA LEU A 88 6.09 5.15 4.82
C LEU A 88 4.92 4.46 5.54
N THR A 89 3.72 4.46 4.93
CA THR A 89 2.49 4.02 5.60
C THR A 89 1.72 3.00 4.78
N THR A 90 0.85 2.27 5.47
CA THR A 90 -0.21 1.45 4.88
C THR A 90 -1.56 2.07 5.20
N MET A 91 -2.62 1.68 4.50
CA MET A 91 -3.99 2.09 4.84
C MET A 91 -4.77 0.92 5.43
N GLY A 92 -5.59 1.21 6.43
CA GLY A 92 -6.46 0.21 7.04
C GLY A 92 -7.45 0.85 8.00
N ILE A 93 -8.15 0.01 8.76
CA ILE A 93 -9.13 0.44 9.75
C ILE A 93 -8.42 0.76 11.07
N GLY A 94 -8.60 1.99 11.56
CA GLY A 94 -8.07 2.47 12.84
C GLY A 94 -8.92 2.05 14.03
N HIS A 95 -8.50 2.47 15.23
CA HIS A 95 -9.20 2.17 16.50
C HIS A 95 -10.60 2.81 16.60
N ASP A 96 -10.89 3.80 15.77
CA ASP A 96 -12.18 4.49 15.66
C ASP A 96 -13.10 3.86 14.60
N ASP A 97 -12.75 2.68 14.08
CA ASP A 97 -13.39 1.98 12.97
C ASP A 97 -13.42 2.79 11.65
N ARG A 98 -12.50 3.76 11.48
CA ARG A 98 -12.38 4.57 10.26
C ARG A 98 -11.10 4.25 9.49
N ILE A 99 -11.13 4.51 8.18
CA ILE A 99 -9.93 4.43 7.35
C ILE A 99 -8.90 5.45 7.85
N THR A 100 -7.68 4.97 8.08
CA THR A 100 -6.54 5.75 8.55
C THR A 100 -5.22 5.23 7.99
N PHE A 101 -4.14 6.01 8.15
CA PHE A 101 -2.79 5.54 7.91
C PHE A 101 -2.25 4.77 9.11
N LEU A 102 -1.63 3.64 8.81
CA LEU A 102 -1.05 2.72 9.78
C LEU A 102 0.45 2.56 9.50
N ALA A 103 1.23 2.40 10.57
CA ALA A 103 2.67 2.19 10.47
C ALA A 103 3.00 0.75 10.07
N ARG A 104 4.14 0.55 9.39
CA ARG A 104 4.68 -0.78 9.08
C ARG A 104 5.60 -1.23 10.20
N THR A 105 5.44 -2.45 10.69
CA THR A 105 6.30 -3.07 11.71
C THR A 105 7.64 -3.51 11.12
N ALA A 106 8.68 -3.68 11.96
CA ALA A 106 9.98 -4.15 11.51
C ALA A 106 9.92 -5.50 10.78
N ASP A 107 9.02 -6.39 11.19
CA ASP A 107 8.87 -7.69 10.55
C ASP A 107 8.17 -7.58 9.18
N GLN A 108 7.18 -6.69 9.02
CA GLN A 108 6.60 -6.36 7.71
C GLN A 108 7.65 -5.74 6.77
N ILE A 109 8.47 -4.82 7.29
CA ILE A 109 9.56 -4.21 6.54
C ILE A 109 10.57 -5.27 6.12
N GLU A 110 11.00 -6.14 7.03
CA GLU A 110 12.00 -7.17 6.73
C GLU A 110 11.52 -8.21 5.72
N GLN A 111 10.23 -8.55 5.72
CA GLN A 111 9.63 -9.51 4.80
C GLN A 111 9.29 -8.91 3.43
N SER A 112 9.28 -7.59 3.28
CA SER A 112 8.95 -6.92 2.02
C SER A 112 10.08 -7.06 0.99
N ASN A 113 9.74 -7.48 -0.23
CA ASN A 113 10.69 -7.57 -1.35
C ASN A 113 11.22 -6.21 -1.82
N SER A 114 10.53 -5.11 -1.50
CA SER A 114 10.94 -3.74 -1.84
C SER A 114 11.85 -3.09 -0.81
N THR A 115 12.10 -3.74 0.33
CA THR A 115 12.98 -3.19 1.36
C THR A 115 14.43 -3.17 0.89
N ARG A 116 15.03 -1.98 0.94
CA ARG A 116 16.42 -1.74 0.57
C ARG A 116 17.27 -1.51 1.81
N TYR A 117 18.58 -1.71 1.67
CA TYR A 117 19.56 -1.44 2.72
C TYR A 117 20.59 -0.44 2.21
N VAL A 118 20.44 0.81 2.61
CA VAL A 118 21.11 1.97 2.00
C VAL A 118 22.07 2.66 2.97
N SER A 119 22.79 3.68 2.48
CA SER A 119 23.62 4.53 3.35
C SER A 119 22.76 5.37 4.29
N PHE A 120 23.34 5.89 5.38
CA PHE A 120 22.60 6.78 6.28
C PHE A 120 22.07 8.03 5.56
N ASP A 121 22.88 8.63 4.68
CA ASP A 121 22.50 9.84 3.96
C ASP A 121 21.32 9.58 3.01
N ASP A 122 21.36 8.47 2.27
CA ASP A 122 20.26 8.04 1.40
C ASP A 122 18.99 7.79 2.22
N TRP A 123 19.09 7.02 3.32
CA TRP A 123 17.94 6.74 4.18
C TRP A 123 17.33 8.03 4.74
N TRP A 124 18.16 8.94 5.23
CA TRP A 124 17.72 10.12 5.97
C TRP A 124 17.20 11.24 5.08
N ARG A 125 17.82 11.48 3.92
CA ARG A 125 17.55 12.65 3.06
C ARG A 125 16.75 12.36 1.81
N ARG A 126 16.69 11.10 1.34
CA ARG A 126 15.93 10.79 0.14
C ARG A 126 14.44 11.09 0.38
N PRO A 127 13.75 11.71 -0.60
CA PRO A 127 12.30 11.85 -0.56
C PRO A 127 11.60 10.49 -0.37
N VAL A 128 10.65 10.47 0.55
CA VAL A 128 9.82 9.29 0.84
C VAL A 128 8.34 9.56 0.66
N LEU A 129 7.91 10.82 0.64
CA LEU A 129 6.52 11.23 0.45
C LEU A 129 6.49 12.37 -0.56
N LEU A 130 5.54 12.31 -1.49
CA LEU A 130 5.20 13.39 -2.42
C LEU A 130 3.73 13.73 -2.18
N ASP A 131 3.47 14.95 -1.72
CA ASP A 131 2.09 15.38 -1.45
C ASP A 131 1.35 15.80 -2.73
N ALA A 132 0.04 16.01 -2.64
CA ALA A 132 -0.81 16.42 -3.76
C ALA A 132 -0.48 17.84 -4.28
N ASN A 133 0.18 18.66 -3.47
CA ASN A 133 0.67 19.99 -3.86
C ASN A 133 2.02 19.94 -4.59
N GLY A 134 2.62 18.75 -4.72
CA GLY A 134 3.92 18.54 -5.36
C GLY A 134 5.13 18.75 -4.45
N ALA A 135 4.93 18.87 -3.13
CA ALA A 135 6.01 18.96 -2.17
C ALA A 135 6.56 17.57 -1.80
N GLU A 136 7.87 17.43 -1.87
CA GLU A 136 8.58 16.21 -1.46
C GLU A 136 9.06 16.34 -0.01
N PHE A 137 8.94 15.25 0.75
CA PHE A 137 9.38 15.16 2.14
C PHE A 137 10.28 13.95 2.34
N SER A 138 11.43 14.16 2.99
CA SER A 138 12.33 13.10 3.45
C SER A 138 12.02 12.65 4.87
N ARG A 139 12.61 11.54 5.33
CA ARG A 139 12.53 11.09 6.74
C ARG A 139 12.99 12.19 7.70
N LYS A 140 14.06 12.89 7.33
CA LYS A 140 14.55 14.06 8.06
C LYS A 140 13.46 15.13 8.21
N ASP A 141 12.77 15.47 7.12
CA ASP A 141 11.75 16.53 7.16
C ASP A 141 10.58 16.13 8.05
N LEU A 142 10.11 14.88 7.95
CA LEU A 142 9.01 14.36 8.76
C LEU A 142 9.36 14.35 10.26
N VAL A 143 10.55 13.86 10.63
CA VAL A 143 11.01 13.84 12.03
C VAL A 143 11.24 15.25 12.57
N LEU A 144 11.86 16.15 11.79
CA LEU A 144 12.11 17.52 12.22
C LEU A 144 10.84 18.37 12.31
N ALA A 145 9.83 18.07 11.49
CA ALA A 145 8.52 18.70 11.56
C ALA A 145 7.83 18.42 12.90
N LEU A 146 7.75 17.14 13.31
CA LEU A 146 7.10 16.76 14.57
C LEU A 146 7.89 17.19 15.82
N THR A 147 9.23 17.24 15.74
CA THR A 147 10.05 17.59 16.91
C THR A 147 10.14 19.09 17.21
N ASN A 148 10.12 19.94 16.18
CA ASN A 148 10.45 21.37 16.33
C ASN A 148 9.26 22.34 16.16
N LYS A 149 8.15 21.91 15.54
CA LYS A 149 7.21 22.89 14.97
C LYS A 149 5.73 22.61 15.22
N ASP A 150 5.36 21.38 15.59
CA ASP A 150 3.97 21.02 15.89
C ASP A 150 3.79 20.62 17.38
N GLY A 151 4.22 21.47 18.33
CA GLY A 151 4.01 21.20 19.76
C GLY A 151 5.04 20.27 20.44
N GLY A 152 6.18 20.03 19.77
CA GLY A 152 7.35 19.38 20.36
C GLY A 152 8.15 20.32 21.28
N ALA A 153 9.44 20.02 21.47
CA ALA A 153 10.32 20.75 22.41
C ALA A 153 10.40 22.28 22.17
N HIS A 154 10.03 22.74 20.98
CA HIS A 154 9.81 24.14 20.61
C HIS A 154 8.53 24.27 19.77
N ILE A 155 7.77 25.36 19.93
CA ILE A 155 6.60 25.68 19.11
C ILE A 155 7.00 26.80 18.15
N ASP A 156 7.76 26.46 17.11
CA ASP A 156 8.14 27.39 16.05
C ASP A 156 7.14 27.37 14.89
N ARG A 157 7.10 28.44 14.08
CA ARG A 157 6.26 28.49 12.88
C ARG A 157 6.66 27.39 11.89
N LEU A 158 5.71 26.55 11.50
CA LEU A 158 5.82 25.62 10.39
C LEU A 158 6.08 26.39 9.08
N ASN A 159 6.90 25.84 8.18
CA ASN A 159 6.90 26.34 6.80
C ASN A 159 5.58 25.94 6.13
N GLU A 160 5.25 26.59 5.02
CA GLU A 160 3.94 26.43 4.37
C GLU A 160 3.67 24.99 3.95
N THR A 161 4.66 24.29 3.38
CA THR A 161 4.51 22.91 2.92
C THR A 161 4.31 21.92 4.08
N THR A 162 5.08 22.03 5.17
CA THR A 162 4.88 21.17 6.35
C THR A 162 3.57 21.50 7.06
N HIS A 163 3.16 22.77 7.12
CA HIS A 163 1.86 23.14 7.66
C HIS A 163 0.74 22.49 6.85
N ALA A 164 0.83 22.54 5.51
CA ALA A 164 -0.15 21.93 4.63
C ALA A 164 -0.26 20.40 4.81
N LEU A 165 0.88 19.73 5.00
CA LEU A 165 0.92 18.28 5.24
C LEU A 165 0.28 17.87 6.56
N ILE A 166 0.51 18.63 7.63
CA ILE A 166 0.03 18.28 8.98
C ILE A 166 -1.44 18.72 9.17
N HIS A 167 -1.77 19.93 8.74
CA HIS A 167 -3.01 20.62 9.13
C HIS A 167 -4.00 20.87 7.98
N SER A 168 -3.58 20.69 6.72
CA SER A 168 -4.41 21.01 5.55
C SER A 168 -4.61 19.83 4.60
N ASN A 169 -4.34 18.61 5.07
CA ASN A 169 -4.48 17.38 4.30
C ASN A 169 -3.80 17.42 2.92
N SER A 170 -2.62 18.03 2.80
CA SER A 170 -1.96 18.12 1.49
C SER A 170 -1.54 16.76 0.92
N ALA A 171 -1.55 15.69 1.74
CA ALA A 171 -1.42 14.32 1.25
C ALA A 171 -2.55 13.95 0.25
N GLY A 172 -3.71 14.62 0.32
CA GLY A 172 -4.79 14.50 -0.66
C GLY A 172 -5.67 13.27 -0.48
N PHE A 173 -5.65 12.64 0.70
CA PHE A 173 -6.45 11.45 0.98
C PHE A 173 -7.70 11.83 1.75
N GLU A 174 -8.85 11.44 1.22
CA GLU A 174 -10.16 11.65 1.83
C GLU A 174 -10.86 10.29 1.95
N ARG A 175 -11.66 10.14 3.01
CA ARG A 175 -12.54 9.00 3.24
C ARG A 175 -13.98 9.43 3.02
N PHE A 176 -14.76 8.57 2.40
CA PHE A 176 -16.19 8.77 2.24
C PHE A 176 -16.91 7.99 3.34
N GLY A 177 -17.61 8.72 4.22
CA GLY A 177 -18.45 8.13 5.26
C GLY A 177 -19.80 7.71 4.71
N ALA A 178 -20.39 6.64 5.24
CA ALA A 178 -21.73 6.20 4.89
C ALA A 178 -22.75 7.34 5.07
N GLY A 179 -23.40 7.77 3.98
CA GLY A 179 -24.41 8.83 4.00
C GLY A 179 -23.91 10.24 4.33
N ALA A 180 -22.60 10.47 4.40
CA ALA A 180 -22.03 11.81 4.51
C ALA A 180 -22.01 12.46 3.11
N PRO A 181 -22.61 13.65 2.92
CA PRO A 181 -22.63 14.32 1.62
C PRO A 181 -21.24 14.84 1.18
N GLU A 182 -20.26 14.84 2.09
CA GLU A 182 -18.91 15.37 1.86
C GLU A 182 -17.85 14.36 2.31
N ALA A 183 -16.78 14.28 1.54
CA ALA A 183 -15.60 13.51 1.88
C ALA A 183 -14.92 14.11 3.12
N GLU A 184 -14.48 13.26 4.04
CA GLU A 184 -13.74 13.70 5.23
C GLU A 184 -12.24 13.46 5.01
N PRO A 185 -11.36 14.44 5.29
CA PRO A 185 -9.92 14.23 5.26
C PRO A 185 -9.48 13.06 6.13
N ILE A 186 -8.67 12.15 5.58
CA ILE A 186 -7.95 11.18 6.40
C ILE A 186 -6.87 11.93 7.18
N PRO A 187 -6.69 11.68 8.49
CA PRO A 187 -5.65 12.31 9.28
C PRO A 187 -4.26 12.15 8.64
N THR A 188 -3.40 13.14 8.78
CA THR A 188 -2.09 13.21 8.11
C THR A 188 -1.24 11.93 8.23
N PRO A 189 -0.56 11.48 7.15
CA PRO A 189 0.27 10.27 7.17
C PRO A 189 1.57 10.44 7.98
N ILE A 190 1.91 11.66 8.42
CA ILE A 190 3.19 11.95 9.09
C ILE A 190 3.36 11.14 10.38
N TYR A 191 2.27 10.94 11.14
CA TYR A 191 2.32 10.25 12.42
C TYR A 191 2.69 8.77 12.26
N ALA A 192 1.98 8.08 11.36
CA ALA A 192 2.27 6.71 10.98
C ALA A 192 3.64 6.59 10.30
N SER A 193 4.03 7.57 9.46
CA SER A 193 5.34 7.58 8.80
C SER A 193 6.48 7.63 9.81
N VAL A 194 6.41 8.50 10.82
CA VAL A 194 7.44 8.60 11.88
C VAL A 194 7.49 7.32 12.72
N ARG A 195 6.34 6.68 12.96
CA ARG A 195 6.28 5.38 13.62
C ARG A 195 6.97 4.28 12.78
N THR A 196 6.82 4.29 11.45
CA THR A 196 7.55 3.39 10.54
C THR A 196 9.05 3.69 10.52
N ILE A 197 9.47 4.96 10.55
CA ILE A 197 10.90 5.34 10.65
C ILE A 197 11.53 4.75 11.92
N ALA A 198 10.77 4.68 13.03
CA ALA A 198 11.24 4.02 14.24
C ALA A 198 11.48 2.52 14.03
N GLU A 199 10.61 1.83 13.30
CA GLU A 199 10.76 0.39 12.97
C GLU A 199 11.94 0.14 12.04
N GLU A 200 12.17 1.01 11.05
CA GLU A 200 13.36 0.96 10.21
C GLU A 200 14.66 1.11 11.01
N LEU A 201 14.69 2.06 11.97
CA LEU A 201 15.81 2.27 12.87
C LEU A 201 16.05 1.02 13.73
N LEU A 202 15.00 0.48 14.35
CA LEU A 202 15.08 -0.72 15.19
C LEU A 202 15.56 -1.93 14.39
N LEU A 203 15.02 -2.13 13.18
CA LEU A 203 15.45 -3.20 12.28
C LEU A 203 16.92 -3.06 11.87
N THR A 204 17.38 -1.83 11.59
CA THR A 204 18.77 -1.52 11.26
C THR A 204 19.71 -1.90 12.41
N LEU A 205 19.38 -1.48 13.63
CA LEU A 205 20.16 -1.83 14.82
C LEU A 205 20.12 -3.33 15.12
N ARG A 206 18.96 -3.98 14.98
CA ARG A 206 18.79 -5.45 15.11
C ARG A 206 19.73 -6.21 14.18
N ARG A 207 19.77 -5.81 12.90
CA ARG A 207 20.64 -6.43 11.88
C ARG A 207 22.12 -6.20 12.12
N SER A 208 22.49 -5.18 12.88
CA SER A 208 23.88 -4.98 13.34
C SER A 208 24.30 -5.91 14.50
N GLY A 209 23.40 -6.78 14.97
CA GLY A 209 23.62 -7.70 16.08
C GLY A 209 23.32 -7.10 17.45
N ARG A 210 22.71 -5.91 17.52
CA ARG A 210 22.32 -5.27 18.77
C ARG A 210 20.98 -5.77 19.26
N GLU A 211 20.84 -5.90 20.58
CA GLU A 211 19.55 -6.17 21.21
C GLU A 211 18.69 -4.92 21.18
N VAL A 212 17.48 -5.03 20.61
CA VAL A 212 16.52 -3.94 20.51
C VAL A 212 15.13 -4.40 20.94
N PRO A 213 14.30 -3.50 21.48
CA PRO A 213 12.89 -3.80 21.73
C PRO A 213 12.18 -4.25 20.45
N ARG A 214 11.28 -5.22 20.57
CA ARG A 214 10.41 -5.65 19.47
C ARG A 214 9.05 -4.98 19.61
N SER A 215 8.47 -4.58 18.48
CA SER A 215 7.06 -4.19 18.45
C SER A 215 6.19 -5.37 18.86
N THR A 216 5.21 -5.11 19.72
CA THR A 216 4.19 -6.08 20.14
C THR A 216 2.88 -5.87 19.40
N ALA A 217 2.81 -4.92 18.46
CA ALA A 217 1.62 -4.66 17.67
C ALA A 217 1.33 -5.87 16.78
N ALA A 218 0.15 -6.46 16.92
CA ALA A 218 -0.33 -7.45 15.97
C ALA A 218 -0.64 -6.74 14.64
N PRO A 219 -0.37 -7.36 13.48
CA PRO A 219 -0.84 -6.83 12.21
C PRO A 219 -2.36 -6.69 12.29
N LEU A 220 -2.89 -5.48 12.07
CA LEU A 220 -4.33 -5.28 11.98
C LEU A 220 -4.85 -6.10 10.78
N LEU A 221 -5.74 -7.06 11.04
CA LEU A 221 -6.40 -7.85 10.00
C LEU A 221 -7.13 -6.89 9.04
N GLY A 222 -6.94 -7.08 7.73
CA GLY A 222 -7.56 -6.21 6.71
C GLY A 222 -6.76 -4.94 6.38
N THR A 223 -5.48 -4.88 6.77
CA THR A 223 -4.55 -3.89 6.23
C THR A 223 -4.31 -4.16 4.76
N LEU A 224 -4.65 -3.20 3.91
CA LEU A 224 -4.18 -3.18 2.53
C LEU A 224 -2.78 -2.61 2.56
N ASP A 225 -1.77 -3.46 2.34
CA ASP A 225 -0.47 -2.99 1.89
C ASP A 225 -0.66 -2.51 0.45
N GLY A 226 -1.26 -1.32 0.30
CA GLY A 226 -1.75 -0.76 -0.97
C GLY A 226 -0.67 -0.51 -2.03
N PHE A 227 0.57 -0.99 -1.80
CA PHE A 227 1.72 -0.70 -2.64
C PHE A 227 2.48 -1.93 -3.14
N GLN A 228 1.94 -3.15 -3.00
CA GLN A 228 2.39 -4.25 -3.89
C GLN A 228 2.14 -3.95 -5.39
N ALA A 229 1.21 -3.03 -5.71
CA ALA A 229 1.00 -2.54 -7.07
C ALA A 229 1.95 -1.41 -7.49
N GLY A 230 2.57 -0.69 -6.54
CA GLY A 230 3.52 0.40 -6.80
C GLY A 230 4.99 -0.04 -6.83
N ASP A 231 5.27 -1.30 -6.48
CA ASP A 231 6.61 -1.88 -6.44
C ASP A 231 7.06 -2.48 -7.78
N VAL A 232 6.24 -2.41 -8.84
CA VAL A 232 6.67 -2.72 -10.21
C VAL A 232 7.30 -1.48 -10.82
N VAL A 233 8.59 -1.26 -10.51
CA VAL A 233 9.43 -0.23 -11.16
C VAL A 233 10.02 -0.73 -12.50
N GLY A 234 9.67 -1.95 -12.89
CA GLY A 234 9.88 -2.48 -14.24
C GLY A 234 8.70 -2.17 -15.16
N PRO A 235 8.76 -2.54 -16.45
CA PRO A 235 7.53 -2.61 -17.24
C PRO A 235 6.49 -3.46 -16.50
N ALA A 236 5.21 -3.11 -16.61
CA ALA A 236 4.14 -3.95 -16.07
C ALA A 236 4.36 -5.38 -16.58
N PRO A 237 4.27 -6.41 -15.69
CA PRO A 237 4.50 -7.78 -16.11
C PRO A 237 3.60 -8.10 -17.30
N VAL A 238 4.19 -8.67 -18.34
CA VAL A 238 3.49 -8.91 -19.60
C VAL A 238 2.98 -10.34 -19.59
N PHE A 239 1.67 -10.47 -19.63
CA PHE A 239 1.01 -11.76 -19.78
C PHE A 239 1.24 -12.31 -21.20
N ASP A 240 1.94 -13.43 -21.33
CA ASP A 240 2.23 -14.06 -22.62
C ASP A 240 1.01 -14.81 -23.14
N LYS A 241 0.30 -14.16 -24.06
CA LYS A 241 -0.92 -14.67 -24.73
C LYS A 241 -0.63 -15.74 -25.78
N SER A 242 0.64 -15.96 -26.14
CA SER A 242 1.03 -16.87 -27.22
C SER A 242 1.29 -18.30 -26.77
N ARG A 243 1.29 -18.56 -25.45
CA ARG A 243 1.51 -19.89 -24.88
C ARG A 243 0.39 -20.86 -25.26
N ASP A 244 0.77 -22.12 -25.50
CA ASP A 244 -0.16 -23.20 -25.88
C ASP A 244 -1.21 -23.52 -24.79
N ASP A 245 -0.92 -23.20 -23.53
CA ASP A 245 -1.83 -23.40 -22.41
C ASP A 245 -2.80 -22.23 -22.17
N VAL A 246 -2.69 -21.16 -22.97
CA VAL A 246 -3.56 -19.98 -22.89
C VAL A 246 -4.69 -20.08 -23.93
N ALA A 247 -5.93 -20.08 -23.46
CA ALA A 247 -7.12 -19.98 -24.30
C ALA A 247 -7.68 -18.57 -24.25
N ASN A 248 -8.45 -18.18 -25.26
CA ASN A 248 -9.20 -16.93 -25.24
C ASN A 248 -10.61 -17.09 -25.79
N THR A 249 -11.46 -16.14 -25.44
CA THR A 249 -12.82 -16.03 -25.95
C THR A 249 -13.24 -14.58 -25.99
N THR A 250 -14.25 -14.27 -26.79
CA THR A 250 -14.67 -12.91 -27.07
C THR A 250 -16.16 -12.74 -26.85
N PHE A 251 -16.56 -11.61 -26.30
CA PHE A 251 -17.96 -11.27 -26.12
C PHE A 251 -18.24 -9.76 -26.19
N LYS A 252 -19.53 -9.43 -26.29
CA LYS A 252 -20.05 -8.05 -26.26
C LYS A 252 -21.24 -7.96 -25.33
N PHE A 253 -21.46 -6.78 -24.77
CA PHE A 253 -22.70 -6.48 -24.06
C PHE A 253 -23.66 -5.78 -25.02
N ASP A 254 -24.95 -6.13 -24.99
CA ASP A 254 -25.98 -5.41 -25.74
C ASP A 254 -26.07 -3.93 -25.34
N THR A 255 -25.74 -3.63 -24.08
CA THR A 255 -25.68 -2.26 -23.55
C THR A 255 -24.38 -1.51 -23.87
N LEU A 256 -23.43 -2.16 -24.54
CA LEU A 256 -22.17 -1.59 -24.99
C LEU A 256 -21.70 -2.30 -26.29
N PRO A 257 -22.44 -2.13 -27.40
CA PRO A 257 -22.22 -2.92 -28.62
C PRO A 257 -20.94 -2.57 -29.39
N ASP A 258 -20.41 -1.36 -29.16
CA ASP A 258 -19.23 -0.83 -29.85
C ASP A 258 -17.90 -1.27 -29.23
N VAL A 259 -17.95 -1.99 -28.10
CA VAL A 259 -16.76 -2.51 -27.41
C VAL A 259 -16.76 -4.03 -27.45
N THR A 260 -15.71 -4.59 -28.00
CA THR A 260 -15.43 -6.03 -28.01
C THR A 260 -14.52 -6.38 -26.83
N PHE A 261 -14.98 -7.26 -25.94
CA PHE A 261 -14.16 -7.79 -24.85
C PHE A 261 -13.54 -9.11 -25.25
N THR A 262 -12.22 -9.24 -25.12
CA THR A 262 -11.52 -10.52 -25.21
C THR A 262 -10.98 -10.88 -23.84
N VAL A 263 -11.19 -12.13 -23.45
CA VAL A 263 -10.66 -12.67 -22.20
C VAL A 263 -9.69 -13.78 -22.53
N TRP A 264 -8.52 -13.76 -21.91
CA TRP A 264 -7.54 -14.84 -21.95
C TRP A 264 -7.51 -15.57 -20.61
N ARG A 265 -7.30 -16.88 -20.64
CA ARG A 265 -7.11 -17.74 -19.47
C ARG A 265 -5.84 -18.56 -19.62
N ALA A 266 -4.89 -18.42 -18.69
CA ALA A 266 -3.78 -19.36 -18.55
C ALA A 266 -4.22 -20.59 -17.76
N LYS A 267 -3.92 -21.78 -18.28
CA LYS A 267 -4.15 -23.02 -17.52
C LYS A 267 -3.09 -23.19 -16.44
N ASP A 268 -1.82 -23.02 -16.81
CA ASP A 268 -0.69 -23.19 -15.90
C ASP A 268 -0.17 -21.84 -15.40
N ASN A 269 0.70 -21.86 -14.40
CA ASN A 269 1.38 -20.64 -13.96
C ASN A 269 2.35 -20.15 -15.06
N GLN A 270 2.54 -18.83 -15.10
CA GLN A 270 3.54 -18.22 -15.97
C GLN A 270 4.30 -17.14 -15.22
N SER A 271 5.61 -17.14 -15.40
CA SER A 271 6.45 -15.99 -15.05
C SER A 271 6.44 -15.03 -16.23
N ASP A 272 6.47 -13.73 -15.93
CA ASP A 272 6.71 -12.69 -16.93
C ASP A 272 8.03 -12.93 -17.67
N ILE A 273 8.12 -12.44 -18.92
CA ILE A 273 9.26 -12.61 -19.83
C ILE A 273 10.58 -12.14 -19.19
N ASP A 274 10.52 -11.08 -18.37
CA ASP A 274 11.68 -10.51 -17.67
C ASP A 274 11.84 -11.00 -16.21
N GLY A 275 10.99 -11.93 -15.76
CA GLY A 275 11.06 -12.56 -14.43
C GLY A 275 10.67 -11.64 -13.26
N GLY A 276 10.05 -10.48 -13.54
CA GLY A 276 9.65 -9.49 -12.55
C GLY A 276 8.27 -9.70 -11.91
N GLY A 277 7.41 -10.53 -12.52
CA GLY A 277 6.07 -10.86 -12.02
C GLY A 277 5.66 -12.30 -12.31
N GLU A 278 4.74 -12.82 -11.49
CA GLU A 278 4.17 -14.16 -11.67
C GLU A 278 2.64 -14.08 -11.82
N PHE A 279 2.12 -14.80 -12.81
CA PHE A 279 0.69 -15.00 -13.01
C PHE A 279 0.33 -16.42 -12.58
N PRO A 280 -0.65 -16.58 -11.66
CA PRO A 280 -1.03 -17.90 -11.16
C PRO A 280 -1.73 -18.72 -12.23
N ALA A 281 -1.76 -20.05 -12.03
CA ALA A 281 -2.62 -20.93 -12.80
C ALA A 281 -4.09 -20.47 -12.70
N GLY A 282 -4.80 -20.48 -13.82
CA GLY A 282 -6.17 -19.95 -13.91
C GLY A 282 -6.26 -18.44 -14.04
N TYR A 283 -5.15 -17.69 -14.13
CA TYR A 283 -5.17 -16.24 -14.31
C TYR A 283 -6.00 -15.83 -15.53
N LEU A 284 -6.79 -14.77 -15.35
CA LEU A 284 -7.65 -14.18 -16.36
C LEU A 284 -7.19 -12.77 -16.68
N GLU A 285 -7.03 -12.46 -17.97
CA GLU A 285 -6.82 -11.10 -18.46
C GLU A 285 -7.98 -10.70 -19.37
N ILE A 286 -8.59 -9.54 -19.13
CA ILE A 286 -9.69 -8.99 -19.92
C ILE A 286 -9.23 -7.70 -20.57
N VAL A 287 -9.41 -7.61 -21.89
CA VAL A 287 -9.18 -6.39 -22.65
C VAL A 287 -10.45 -6.02 -23.41
N GLY A 288 -10.93 -4.80 -23.19
CA GLY A 288 -12.03 -4.21 -23.97
C GLY A 288 -11.47 -3.26 -25.02
N VAL A 289 -11.85 -3.46 -26.27
CA VAL A 289 -11.38 -2.67 -27.42
C VAL A 289 -12.56 -2.03 -28.13
N LEU A 290 -12.45 -0.73 -28.43
CA LEU A 290 -13.44 -0.01 -29.22
C LEU A 290 -13.32 -0.43 -30.69
N ASP A 291 -14.39 -0.95 -31.27
CA ASP A 291 -14.36 -1.52 -32.63
C ASP A 291 -13.99 -0.51 -33.72
N ALA A 292 -14.41 0.74 -33.52
CA ALA A 292 -14.23 1.80 -34.51
C ALA A 292 -12.77 2.23 -34.67
N THR A 293 -12.01 2.26 -33.57
CA THR A 293 -10.64 2.80 -33.54
C THR A 293 -9.59 1.73 -33.28
N GLY A 294 -9.98 0.61 -32.67
CA GLY A 294 -9.06 -0.38 -32.13
C GLY A 294 -8.42 0.04 -30.81
N ASP A 295 -8.87 1.13 -30.19
CA ASP A 295 -8.33 1.61 -28.93
C ASP A 295 -8.76 0.71 -27.76
N THR A 296 -7.80 0.39 -26.89
CA THR A 296 -8.08 -0.28 -25.63
C THR A 296 -8.79 0.69 -24.70
N VAL A 297 -10.05 0.39 -24.37
CA VAL A 297 -10.89 1.16 -23.44
C VAL A 297 -11.00 0.52 -22.06
N HIS A 298 -10.51 -0.72 -21.92
CA HIS A 298 -10.44 -1.44 -20.66
C HIS A 298 -9.31 -2.46 -20.66
N GLY A 299 -8.59 -2.57 -19.54
CA GLY A 299 -7.62 -3.63 -19.30
C GLY A 299 -7.64 -4.00 -17.82
N SER A 300 -7.92 -5.26 -17.51
CA SER A 300 -7.83 -5.77 -16.14
C SER A 300 -7.37 -7.21 -16.12
N GLY A 301 -6.79 -7.64 -15.01
CA GLY A 301 -6.48 -9.04 -14.80
C GLY A 301 -6.59 -9.43 -13.34
N PHE A 302 -6.93 -10.68 -13.10
CA PHE A 302 -7.24 -11.21 -11.77
C PHE A 302 -6.98 -12.72 -11.72
N ALA A 303 -6.76 -13.23 -10.51
CA ALA A 303 -6.68 -14.66 -10.28
C ALA A 303 -8.04 -15.30 -10.58
N GLY A 304 -8.08 -16.18 -11.57
CA GLY A 304 -9.29 -16.93 -11.92
C GLY A 304 -9.28 -18.35 -11.37
N PRO A 305 -10.37 -19.11 -11.59
CA PRO A 305 -10.51 -20.46 -11.10
C PRO A 305 -9.64 -21.46 -11.89
N THR A 306 -9.10 -22.42 -11.16
CA THR A 306 -8.52 -23.67 -11.67
C THR A 306 -9.54 -24.80 -11.63
N GLU A 307 -9.19 -25.93 -12.24
CA GLU A 307 -9.96 -27.17 -12.27
C GLU A 307 -10.27 -27.71 -10.87
N ASP A 308 -9.44 -27.39 -9.88
CA ASP A 308 -9.58 -27.79 -8.47
C ASP A 308 -10.24 -26.72 -7.59
N SER A 309 -10.60 -25.57 -8.17
CA SER A 309 -11.22 -24.49 -7.41
C SER A 309 -12.61 -24.87 -6.89
N THR A 310 -12.89 -24.47 -5.66
CA THR A 310 -14.20 -24.60 -5.01
C THR A 310 -14.74 -23.21 -4.66
N PRO A 311 -16.08 -23.02 -4.55
CA PRO A 311 -16.64 -21.74 -4.14
C PRO A 311 -16.07 -21.27 -2.79
N PRO A 312 -15.78 -19.98 -2.63
CA PRO A 312 -15.37 -19.44 -1.33
C PRO A 312 -16.56 -19.48 -0.36
N GLY A 313 -16.56 -20.39 0.62
CA GLY A 313 -17.59 -20.47 1.67
C GLY A 313 -19.00 -20.81 1.17
N ALA A 314 -20.03 -20.19 1.76
CA ALA A 314 -21.44 -20.38 1.39
C ALA A 314 -21.90 -19.52 0.19
N SER A 315 -20.97 -19.03 -0.62
CA SER A 315 -21.21 -18.06 -1.69
C SER A 315 -21.82 -18.74 -2.92
N VAL A 316 -23.14 -18.91 -2.91
CA VAL A 316 -23.91 -19.33 -4.09
C VAL A 316 -24.67 -18.10 -4.61
N HIS A 317 -24.33 -17.65 -5.80
CA HIS A 317 -24.96 -16.50 -6.43
C HIS A 317 -26.03 -16.94 -7.43
N SER A 318 -27.19 -16.29 -7.38
CA SER A 318 -28.15 -16.29 -8.48
C SER A 318 -27.63 -15.38 -9.59
N LEU A 319 -27.48 -15.91 -10.80
CA LEU A 319 -27.04 -15.12 -11.95
C LEU A 319 -28.15 -14.17 -12.42
N PRO A 320 -27.83 -12.92 -12.76
CA PRO A 320 -28.73 -12.03 -13.49
C PRO A 320 -29.20 -12.62 -14.82
N LEU A 321 -30.43 -12.29 -15.25
CA LEU A 321 -31.01 -12.80 -16.50
C LEU A 321 -30.26 -12.31 -17.75
N SER A 322 -29.58 -11.16 -17.67
CA SER A 322 -28.87 -10.49 -18.76
C SER A 322 -27.39 -10.87 -18.88
N CYS A 323 -26.95 -11.94 -18.20
CA CYS A 323 -25.55 -12.35 -18.25
C CYS A 323 -25.15 -12.87 -19.64
N ILE A 324 -24.01 -12.40 -20.12
CA ILE A 324 -23.32 -13.01 -21.24
C ILE A 324 -22.62 -14.28 -20.74
N ARG A 325 -22.70 -15.36 -21.53
CA ARG A 325 -22.13 -16.66 -21.20
C ARG A 325 -20.96 -16.96 -22.12
N PHE A 326 -19.87 -17.48 -21.55
CA PHE A 326 -18.72 -17.90 -22.33
C PHE A 326 -17.99 -19.08 -21.67
N VAL A 327 -17.18 -19.77 -22.45
CA VAL A 327 -16.36 -20.92 -22.03
C VAL A 327 -14.96 -20.77 -22.61
N PHE A 328 -13.98 -21.43 -22.00
CA PHE A 328 -12.63 -21.55 -22.55
C PHE A 328 -12.41 -22.98 -23.02
N ASP A 329 -11.77 -23.15 -24.18
CA ASP A 329 -11.43 -24.46 -24.71
C ASP A 329 -10.46 -25.23 -23.79
N ASN A 330 -9.63 -24.51 -23.03
CA ASN A 330 -8.74 -25.09 -22.02
C ASN A 330 -9.40 -25.32 -20.65
N PHE A 331 -10.70 -25.03 -20.50
CA PHE A 331 -11.47 -25.27 -19.27
C PHE A 331 -12.98 -25.51 -19.55
N PRO A 332 -13.34 -26.56 -20.30
CA PRO A 332 -14.72 -26.79 -20.75
C PRO A 332 -15.69 -27.16 -19.61
N GLU A 333 -15.20 -27.58 -18.45
CA GLU A 333 -16.02 -27.93 -17.28
C GLU A 333 -16.55 -26.69 -16.54
N ALA A 334 -15.98 -25.52 -16.80
CA ALA A 334 -16.39 -24.25 -16.22
C ALA A 334 -17.22 -23.43 -17.20
N MET A 335 -18.34 -22.88 -16.71
CA MET A 335 -19.14 -21.90 -17.44
C MET A 335 -18.91 -20.53 -16.83
N PHE A 336 -18.50 -19.56 -17.63
CA PHE A 336 -18.24 -18.19 -17.19
C PHE A 336 -19.38 -17.26 -17.59
N TYR A 337 -19.55 -16.22 -16.80
CA TYR A 337 -20.58 -15.22 -16.99
C TYR A 337 -20.02 -13.83 -16.80
N ALA A 338 -20.46 -12.89 -17.63
CA ALA A 338 -20.24 -11.47 -17.43
C ALA A 338 -21.58 -10.74 -17.40
N ASN A 339 -21.78 -9.89 -16.41
CA ASN A 339 -22.97 -9.06 -16.29
C ASN A 339 -22.61 -7.60 -16.19
N ARG A 340 -23.18 -6.76 -17.06
CA ARG A 340 -23.03 -5.31 -17.01
C ARG A 340 -24.26 -4.68 -16.36
N SER A 341 -24.08 -3.99 -15.24
CA SER A 341 -25.14 -3.27 -14.52
C SER A 341 -25.79 -2.22 -15.41
N ALA A 342 -27.11 -2.20 -15.48
CA ALA A 342 -27.85 -1.09 -16.11
C ALA A 342 -27.99 0.13 -15.17
N GLU A 343 -28.01 -0.12 -13.87
CA GLU A 343 -28.23 0.90 -12.83
C GLU A 343 -27.09 0.85 -11.81
N GLN A 344 -26.90 1.98 -11.11
CA GLN A 344 -26.02 2.04 -9.95
C GLN A 344 -26.49 1.04 -8.89
N ARG A 345 -25.55 0.30 -8.30
CA ARG A 345 -25.80 -0.65 -7.22
C ARG A 345 -24.97 -0.28 -6.01
N GLU A 346 -25.58 -0.43 -4.84
CA GLU A 346 -24.92 -0.20 -3.56
C GLU A 346 -24.83 -1.53 -2.81
N THR A 347 -23.61 -1.99 -2.58
CA THR A 347 -23.33 -3.22 -1.85
C THR A 347 -22.66 -2.90 -0.52
N ILE A 348 -23.22 -3.42 0.57
CA ILE A 348 -22.65 -3.26 1.91
C ILE A 348 -21.77 -4.47 2.18
N GLY A 349 -20.45 -4.27 2.16
CA GLY A 349 -19.45 -5.27 2.49
C GLY A 349 -18.79 -5.02 3.86
N PRO A 350 -17.90 -5.93 4.31
CA PRO A 350 -17.13 -5.75 5.54
C PRO A 350 -16.17 -4.54 5.51
N PHE A 351 -15.92 -3.97 4.31
CA PHE A 351 -15.07 -2.80 4.09
C PHE A 351 -15.87 -1.50 3.84
N GLY A 352 -17.18 -1.52 4.07
CA GLY A 352 -18.07 -0.37 3.87
C GLY A 352 -19.02 -0.54 2.68
N GLN A 353 -19.68 0.55 2.32
CA GLN A 353 -20.58 0.61 1.18
C GLN A 353 -19.77 0.81 -0.10
N GLN A 354 -19.81 -0.16 -1.00
CA GLN A 354 -19.31 -0.01 -2.37
C GLN A 354 -20.43 0.55 -3.23
N ILE A 355 -20.16 1.70 -3.87
CA ILE A 355 -21.03 2.24 -4.91
C ILE A 355 -20.46 1.77 -6.25
N GLN A 356 -21.20 0.91 -6.93
CA GLN A 356 -20.91 0.44 -8.26
C GLN A 356 -21.78 1.23 -9.23
N GLU A 357 -21.18 2.12 -10.00
CA GLU A 357 -21.90 2.95 -10.97
C GLU A 357 -22.58 2.12 -12.07
N ALA A 358 -23.55 2.73 -12.75
CA ALA A 358 -24.14 2.12 -13.94
C ALA A 358 -23.04 1.77 -14.97
N GLY A 359 -23.10 0.57 -15.55
CA GLY A 359 -22.07 0.04 -16.43
C GLY A 359 -20.99 -0.80 -15.74
N TRP A 360 -21.03 -0.96 -14.42
CA TRP A 360 -20.16 -1.90 -13.69
C TRP A 360 -20.29 -3.34 -14.21
N VAL A 361 -19.18 -4.08 -14.28
CA VAL A 361 -19.15 -5.46 -14.78
C VAL A 361 -18.79 -6.44 -13.67
N ASP A 362 -19.67 -7.41 -13.45
CA ASP A 362 -19.45 -8.54 -12.55
C ASP A 362 -19.11 -9.80 -13.36
N LEU A 363 -18.16 -10.59 -12.87
CA LEU A 363 -17.76 -11.86 -13.45
C LEU A 363 -18.06 -13.01 -12.51
N PHE A 364 -18.65 -14.07 -13.06
CA PHE A 364 -18.99 -15.28 -12.30
C PHE A 364 -18.49 -16.52 -13.01
N VAL A 365 -18.33 -17.60 -12.24
CA VAL A 365 -18.10 -18.94 -12.76
C VAL A 365 -19.08 -19.92 -12.14
N THR A 366 -19.61 -20.83 -12.95
CA THR A 366 -20.23 -22.08 -12.50
C THR A 366 -19.25 -23.21 -12.77
N LEU A 367 -18.85 -23.94 -11.72
CA LEU A 367 -17.99 -25.12 -11.85
C LEU A 367 -18.54 -26.22 -10.94
N ARG A 368 -18.81 -27.39 -11.53
CA ARG A 368 -19.36 -28.58 -10.83
C ARG A 368 -20.66 -28.32 -10.04
N GLY A 369 -21.46 -27.34 -10.47
CA GLY A 369 -22.77 -27.02 -9.90
C GLY A 369 -22.92 -25.60 -9.35
N PRO A 370 -22.20 -25.22 -8.28
CA PRO A 370 -22.34 -23.89 -7.67
C PRO A 370 -21.79 -22.78 -8.57
N THR A 371 -22.37 -21.58 -8.42
CA THR A 371 -21.94 -20.35 -9.10
C THR A 371 -21.46 -19.32 -8.09
N TRP A 372 -20.30 -18.72 -8.32
CA TRP A 372 -19.73 -17.68 -7.46
C TRP A 372 -19.05 -16.57 -8.27
N GLN A 373 -18.89 -15.40 -7.65
CA GLN A 373 -18.21 -14.25 -8.24
C GLN A 373 -16.69 -14.44 -8.22
N ILE A 374 -16.01 -14.13 -9.33
CA ILE A 374 -14.56 -14.31 -9.49
C ILE A 374 -13.82 -12.99 -9.75
N GLY A 375 -14.54 -11.92 -10.05
CA GLY A 375 -13.97 -10.62 -10.32
C GLY A 375 -15.03 -9.59 -10.64
N GLU A 376 -14.61 -8.33 -10.63
CA GLU A 376 -15.45 -7.20 -10.99
C GLU A 376 -14.58 -6.03 -11.46
N PHE A 377 -15.14 -5.15 -12.27
CA PHE A 377 -14.45 -3.94 -12.73
C PHE A 377 -15.43 -2.86 -13.18
N ALA A 378 -14.98 -1.60 -13.13
CA ALA A 378 -15.70 -0.49 -13.73
C ALA A 378 -15.74 -0.65 -15.25
N GLY A 379 -16.92 -0.87 -15.82
CA GLY A 379 -17.05 -0.99 -17.26
C GLY A 379 -16.86 0.36 -17.95
N PRO A 380 -16.26 0.39 -19.16
CA PRO A 380 -16.14 1.61 -19.93
C PRO A 380 -17.51 2.23 -20.17
N THR A 381 -17.56 3.56 -20.07
CA THR A 381 -18.75 4.33 -20.44
C THR A 381 -18.88 4.30 -21.96
N GLY A 382 -20.05 3.91 -22.47
CA GLY A 382 -20.33 4.03 -23.89
C GLY A 382 -20.16 5.50 -24.30
N SER A 383 -19.39 5.73 -25.35
CA SER A 383 -19.18 7.06 -25.95
C SER A 383 -20.46 7.63 -26.53
#